data_AF-A0A520BSB2-F1
#
_entry.id   AF-A0A520BSB2-F1
#
_cell.length_a   1.000
_cell.length_b   1.000
_cell.length_c   1.000
_cell.angle_alpha   90.00
_cell.angle_beta   90.00
_cell.angle_gamma   90.00
#
_symmetry.space_group_name_H-M   'P 1'
#
loop_
_entity.id
_entity.type
_entity.pdbx_description
1 polymer ?
#
loop_
_entity_poly.entity_id
_entity_poly.type
_entity_poly.pdbx_seq_one_letter_code
_entity_poly.pdbx_strand_id
1 'polypeptide(L)'
;DFIAVRERLFKKSSSYALAKIIIESYDAGFPPSSILSFNAEPLLYSLINSFERERVIIESNSQVRDLVDLITISIASKAKGRIPYYFCHGALLSNLSEKPDKRLQSTSKLVFSESSYLQIANTSFSWQSVNFLSLCANTAVIFIGVSLSDPNMRKWLTWIQNERSKDIQEETDSTQHFWINKLPEFKESIPWIESSVLHLGIRVIWIENWDEVENTMRKLLGL
;
A
#
# COMPACT_ATOMS: atom_id res chain seq x y z
N ASP A 1 0.45 -2.92 28.59
CA ASP A 1 1.57 -2.88 27.64
C ASP A 1 1.04 -3.06 26.23
N PHE A 2 1.32 -2.12 25.33
CA PHE A 2 0.82 -2.15 23.95
C PHE A 2 1.47 -3.26 23.12
N ILE A 3 2.70 -3.67 23.46
CA ILE A 3 3.43 -4.75 22.80
C ILE A 3 2.68 -6.06 23.00
N ALA A 4 2.35 -6.39 24.25
CA ALA A 4 1.57 -7.60 24.58
C ALA A 4 0.21 -7.65 23.86
N VAL A 5 -0.48 -6.50 23.71
CA VAL A 5 -1.75 -6.42 22.98
C VAL A 5 -1.53 -6.65 21.47
N ARG A 6 -0.50 -6.03 20.89
CA ARG A 6 -0.12 -6.21 19.49
C ARG A 6 0.18 -7.67 19.17
N GLU A 7 1.05 -8.31 19.97
CA GLU A 7 1.43 -9.71 19.79
C GLU A 7 0.24 -10.66 19.91
N ARG A 8 -0.64 -10.41 20.89
CA ARG A 8 -1.79 -11.29 21.11
C ARG A 8 -2.82 -11.22 19.98
N LEU A 9 -3.09 -10.02 19.45
CA LEU A 9 -4.19 -9.80 18.52
C LEU A 9 -3.77 -9.88 17.05
N PHE A 10 -2.58 -9.38 16.70
CA PHE A 10 -2.22 -9.11 15.31
C PHE A 10 -1.05 -9.95 14.79
N LYS A 11 -0.38 -10.74 15.62
CA LYS A 11 0.81 -11.51 15.21
C LYS A 11 0.60 -12.43 14.00
N LYS A 12 -0.61 -12.95 13.80
CA LYS A 12 -0.96 -13.78 12.64
C LYS A 12 -1.50 -13.00 11.44
N SER A 13 -1.51 -11.67 11.51
CA SER A 13 -2.01 -10.83 10.41
C SER A 13 -0.90 -10.49 9.43
N SER A 14 -1.23 -10.43 8.14
CA SER A 14 -0.31 -9.95 7.11
C SER A 14 0.12 -8.50 7.35
N SER A 15 -0.75 -7.65 7.93
CA SER A 15 -0.40 -6.28 8.29
C SER A 15 0.71 -6.20 9.34
N TYR A 16 0.77 -7.17 10.27
CA TYR A 16 1.86 -7.26 11.25
C TYR A 16 3.19 -7.57 10.57
N ALA A 17 3.21 -8.56 9.68
CA ALA A 17 4.39 -8.91 8.88
C ALA A 17 4.86 -7.73 8.02
N LEU A 18 3.94 -7.06 7.33
CA LEU A 18 4.25 -5.90 6.49
C LEU A 18 4.81 -4.72 7.30
N ALA A 19 4.22 -4.42 8.46
CA ALA A 19 4.72 -3.35 9.31
C ALA A 19 6.16 -3.61 9.78
N LYS A 20 6.48 -4.85 10.15
CA LYS A 20 7.84 -5.27 10.52
C LYS A 20 8.83 -5.06 9.37
N ILE A 21 8.48 -5.52 8.17
CA ILE A 21 9.33 -5.35 6.97
C ILE A 21 9.54 -3.88 6.62
N ILE A 22 8.52 -3.04 6.77
CA ILE A 22 8.66 -1.60 6.49
C ILE A 22 9.69 -0.97 7.42
N ILE A 23 9.67 -1.29 8.72
CA ILE A 23 10.68 -0.80 9.68
C ILE A 23 12.07 -1.31 9.30
N GLU A 24 12.21 -2.61 9.02
CA GLU A 24 13.51 -3.19 8.63
C GLU A 24 14.04 -2.60 7.32
N SER A 25 13.18 -2.37 6.33
CA SER A 25 13.56 -1.72 5.06
C SER A 25 14.01 -0.28 5.27
N TYR A 26 13.38 0.43 6.21
CA TYR A 26 13.76 1.78 6.59
C TYR A 26 15.14 1.80 7.26
N ASP A 27 15.38 0.87 8.19
CA ASP A 27 16.67 0.75 8.89
C ASP A 27 17.79 0.26 7.96
N ALA A 28 17.48 -0.55 6.95
CA ALA A 28 18.41 -0.94 5.88
C ALA A 28 18.71 0.18 4.86
N GLY A 29 18.03 1.33 4.95
CA GLY A 29 18.23 2.47 4.06
C GLY A 29 17.46 2.44 2.74
N PHE A 30 16.55 1.48 2.57
CA PHE A 30 15.70 1.33 1.38
C PHE A 30 14.21 1.40 1.72
N PRO A 31 13.72 2.50 2.32
CA PRO A 31 12.30 2.63 2.65
C PRO A 31 11.43 2.69 1.38
N PRO A 32 10.17 2.24 1.46
CA PRO A 32 9.24 2.43 0.35
C PRO A 32 9.06 3.94 0.07
N SER A 33 8.99 4.30 -1.21
CA SER A 33 8.75 5.68 -1.64
C SER A 33 7.41 6.22 -1.17
N SER A 34 6.43 5.34 -1.02
CA SER A 34 5.05 5.64 -0.60
C SER A 34 4.30 4.36 -0.26
N ILE A 35 3.24 4.50 0.53
CA ILE A 35 2.28 3.43 0.80
C ILE A 35 0.90 3.92 0.38
N LEU A 36 0.20 3.16 -0.46
CA LEU A 36 -1.19 3.43 -0.79
C LEU A 36 -2.09 2.40 -0.14
N SER A 37 -3.14 2.88 0.52
CA SER A 37 -4.14 2.05 1.17
C SER A 37 -5.53 2.43 0.69
N PHE A 38 -6.24 1.45 0.16
CA PHE A 38 -7.67 1.56 -0.15
C PHE A 38 -8.53 1.22 1.08
N ASN A 39 -7.90 0.64 2.09
CA ASN A 39 -8.50 0.36 3.37
C ASN A 39 -8.78 1.67 4.12
N ALA A 40 -9.96 1.76 4.73
CA ALA A 40 -10.33 2.94 5.51
C ALA A 40 -9.74 2.88 6.92
N GLU A 41 -9.50 1.69 7.47
CA GLU A 41 -8.93 1.50 8.79
C GLU A 41 -7.41 1.78 8.82
N PRO A 42 -6.90 2.45 9.86
CA PRO A 42 -5.48 2.79 9.98
C PRO A 42 -4.65 1.66 10.60
N LEU A 43 -4.98 0.39 10.38
CA LEU A 43 -4.36 -0.74 11.07
C LEU A 43 -2.85 -0.84 10.78
N LEU A 44 -2.48 -0.88 9.50
CA LEU A 44 -1.07 -0.96 9.10
C LEU A 44 -0.27 0.25 9.59
N TYR A 45 -0.82 1.46 9.43
CA TYR A 45 -0.24 2.70 9.96
C TYR A 45 0.01 2.61 11.49
N SER A 46 -0.96 2.10 12.24
CA SER A 46 -0.85 1.97 13.70
C SER A 46 0.20 0.92 14.09
N LEU A 47 0.31 -0.18 13.33
CA LEU A 47 1.32 -1.22 13.57
C LEU A 47 2.73 -0.71 13.30
N ILE A 48 2.96 0.05 12.22
CA ILE A 48 4.27 0.67 11.92
C ILE A 48 4.72 1.55 13.08
N ASN A 49 3.84 2.45 13.56
CA ASN A 49 4.14 3.31 14.70
C ASN A 49 4.37 2.53 16.01
N SER A 50 3.67 1.40 16.18
CA SER A 50 3.86 0.51 17.33
C SER A 50 5.25 -0.14 17.34
N PHE A 51 5.71 -0.66 16.20
CA PHE A 51 7.06 -1.23 16.07
C PHE A 51 8.16 -0.18 16.25
N GLU A 52 8.00 1.02 15.69
CA GLU A 52 8.98 2.09 15.89
C GLU A 52 9.10 2.49 17.37
N ARG A 53 7.99 2.51 18.11
CA ARG A 53 8.00 2.78 19.57
C ARG A 53 8.69 1.67 20.35
N GLU A 54 8.45 0.41 20.00
CA GLU A 54 9.15 -0.72 20.61
C GLU A 54 10.66 -0.64 20.38
N ARG A 55 11.09 -0.34 19.15
CA ARG A 55 12.50 -0.15 18.79
C ARG A 55 13.18 0.89 19.68
N VAL A 56 12.54 2.04 19.88
CA VAL A 56 13.01 3.11 20.77
C VAL A 56 13.15 2.66 22.23
N ILE A 57 12.19 1.89 22.74
CA ILE A 57 12.24 1.35 24.10
C ILE A 57 13.44 0.42 24.26
N ILE A 58 13.68 -0.45 23.28
CA ILE A 58 14.80 -1.40 23.30
C ILE A 58 16.14 -0.68 23.20
N GLU A 59 16.28 0.29 22.29
CA GLU A 59 17.53 1.02 22.04
C GLU A 59 17.87 2.05 23.14
N SER A 60 16.98 2.30 24.10
CA SER A 60 17.23 3.07 25.34
C SER A 60 17.98 4.40 25.16
N ASN A 61 17.75 5.13 24.06
CA ASN A 61 18.18 6.52 23.83
C ASN A 61 17.81 7.09 22.44
N SER A 62 17.07 6.35 21.61
CA SER A 62 16.63 6.82 20.30
C SER A 62 15.36 7.68 20.43
N GLN A 63 15.31 8.83 19.76
CA GLN A 63 14.03 9.55 19.63
C GLN A 63 13.09 8.79 18.70
N VAL A 64 11.78 8.82 18.99
CA VAL A 64 10.76 8.28 18.09
C VAL A 64 10.84 9.03 16.77
N ARG A 65 11.15 8.31 15.69
CA ARG A 65 11.12 8.89 14.35
C ARG A 65 9.67 8.97 13.91
N ASP A 66 9.27 10.13 13.41
CA ASP A 66 8.03 10.24 12.64
C ASP A 66 8.30 9.63 11.26
N LEU A 67 8.08 8.31 11.13
CA LEU A 67 8.40 7.57 9.90
C LEU A 67 7.42 7.85 8.77
N VAL A 68 6.16 8.14 9.09
CA VAL A 68 5.05 8.13 8.14
C VAL A 68 4.24 9.41 8.23
N ASP A 69 3.98 10.05 7.09
CA ASP A 69 3.04 11.17 6.99
C ASP A 69 1.69 10.67 6.49
N LEU A 70 0.62 11.00 7.22
CA LEU A 70 -0.73 10.56 6.90
C LEU A 70 -1.39 11.50 5.86
N ILE A 71 -1.74 10.96 4.70
CA ILE A 71 -2.29 11.71 3.57
C ILE A 71 -3.73 11.29 3.31
N THR A 72 -4.66 12.13 3.75
CA THR A 72 -6.11 11.96 3.56
C THR A 72 -6.72 13.01 2.62
N ILE A 73 -5.95 14.05 2.29
CA ILE A 73 -6.37 15.17 1.44
C ILE A 73 -5.22 15.61 0.54
N SER A 74 -5.56 16.29 -0.56
CA SER A 74 -4.59 16.77 -1.57
C SER A 74 -3.58 17.79 -1.05
N ILE A 75 -3.92 18.53 0.01
CA ILE A 75 -3.07 19.57 0.61
C ILE A 75 -2.28 19.06 1.84
N ALA A 76 -2.28 17.75 2.09
CA ALA A 76 -1.52 17.19 3.19
C ALA A 76 -0.01 17.44 2.98
N SER A 77 0.68 17.84 4.04
CA SER A 77 2.12 18.08 4.01
C SER A 77 2.89 16.76 3.87
N LYS A 78 3.96 16.79 3.07
CA LYS A 78 4.90 15.67 2.90
C LYS A 78 6.27 16.16 3.38
N ALA A 79 6.74 15.67 4.52
CA ALA A 79 8.06 16.00 5.02
C ALA A 79 9.13 15.14 4.32
N LYS A 80 10.28 15.74 4.05
CA LYS A 80 11.41 15.02 3.43
C LYS A 80 11.93 13.96 4.41
N GLY A 81 12.13 12.74 3.92
CA GLY A 81 12.64 11.61 4.72
C GLY A 81 11.57 10.78 5.44
N ARG A 82 10.29 11.12 5.27
CA ARG A 82 9.15 10.34 5.76
C ARG A 82 8.44 9.64 4.62
N ILE A 83 7.82 8.50 4.93
CA ILE A 83 7.05 7.71 3.97
C ILE A 83 5.64 8.31 3.88
N PRO A 84 5.20 8.80 2.72
CA PRO A 84 3.83 9.25 2.54
C PRO A 84 2.87 8.05 2.51
N TYR A 85 1.88 8.03 3.41
CA TYR A 85 0.84 7.01 3.50
C TYR A 85 -0.50 7.58 3.05
N TYR A 86 -0.94 7.18 1.86
CA TYR A 86 -2.16 7.64 1.22
C TYR A 86 -3.34 6.76 1.61
N PHE A 87 -4.41 7.38 2.10
CA PHE A 87 -5.72 6.75 2.29
C PHE A 87 -6.65 7.11 1.13
N CYS A 88 -6.69 6.26 0.11
CA CYS A 88 -7.43 6.52 -1.12
C CYS A 88 -8.95 6.64 -0.88
N HIS A 89 -9.51 5.89 0.07
CA HIS A 89 -10.94 5.95 0.41
C HIS A 89 -11.25 6.78 1.68
N GLY A 90 -10.28 7.56 2.15
CA GLY A 90 -10.34 8.23 3.45
C GLY A 90 -9.94 7.31 4.60
N ALA A 91 -9.81 7.88 5.79
CA ALA A 91 -9.36 7.15 6.98
C ALA A 91 -10.41 7.22 8.10
N LEU A 92 -10.74 6.06 8.67
CA LEU A 92 -11.47 5.89 9.92
C LEU A 92 -10.50 6.01 11.10
N LEU A 93 -10.05 7.23 11.37
CA LEU A 93 -9.24 7.50 12.54
C LEU A 93 -10.15 7.52 13.77
N SER A 94 -9.90 6.60 14.71
CA SER A 94 -10.58 6.62 16.00
C SER A 94 -10.15 7.87 16.77
N ASN A 95 -11.12 8.47 17.49
CA ASN A 95 -10.89 9.63 18.34
C ASN A 95 -10.07 9.23 19.58
N LEU A 96 -8.77 8.98 19.39
CA LEU A 96 -7.87 8.55 20.47
C LEU A 96 -7.23 9.73 21.22
N SER A 97 -7.58 10.97 20.87
CA SER A 97 -7.09 12.18 21.54
C SER A 97 -8.25 13.07 21.97
N GLU A 98 -8.17 13.64 23.18
CA GLU A 98 -9.11 14.63 23.72
C GLU A 98 -9.21 15.90 22.85
N LYS A 99 -8.23 16.14 21.98
CA LYS A 99 -8.25 17.16 20.94
C LYS A 99 -8.04 16.49 19.59
N PRO A 100 -9.09 16.00 18.92
CA PRO A 100 -8.94 15.47 17.59
C PRO A 100 -8.41 16.54 16.65
N ASP A 101 -7.28 16.26 16.00
CA ASP A 101 -6.75 17.14 14.99
C ASP A 101 -7.73 17.12 13.81
N LYS A 102 -8.44 18.23 13.58
CA LYS A 102 -9.52 18.31 12.57
C LYS A 102 -9.05 17.95 11.15
N ARG A 103 -7.73 18.02 10.89
CA ARG A 103 -7.09 17.64 9.63
C ARG A 103 -7.02 16.12 9.43
N LEU A 104 -6.93 15.36 10.53
CA LEU A 104 -6.92 13.90 10.53
C LEU A 104 -8.34 13.35 10.30
N GLN A 105 -9.36 14.01 10.82
CA GLN A 105 -10.77 13.60 10.73
C GLN A 105 -11.46 14.00 9.41
N SER A 106 -10.93 13.64 8.25
CA SER A 106 -11.67 13.80 6.99
C SER A 106 -12.73 12.70 6.80
N THR A 107 -13.63 12.54 7.77
CA THR A 107 -14.80 11.64 7.64
C THR A 107 -15.70 12.06 6.47
N SER A 108 -15.64 13.33 6.08
CA SER A 108 -16.34 13.90 4.92
C SER A 108 -15.85 13.38 3.56
N LYS A 109 -14.75 12.63 3.51
CA LYS A 109 -14.21 11.99 2.29
C LYS A 109 -14.26 10.47 2.35
N LEU A 110 -14.94 9.89 3.34
CA LEU A 110 -15.10 8.44 3.42
C LEU A 110 -15.95 7.96 2.24
N VAL A 111 -15.32 7.18 1.36
CA VAL A 111 -15.96 6.61 0.17
C VAL A 111 -16.46 5.21 0.53
N PHE A 112 -17.61 5.13 1.21
CA PHE A 112 -18.21 3.83 1.55
C PHE A 112 -19.26 3.34 0.54
N SER A 113 -19.83 4.23 -0.28
CA SER A 113 -20.83 3.84 -1.27
C SER A 113 -20.21 3.66 -2.66
N GLU A 114 -20.66 2.61 -3.36
CA GLU A 114 -20.35 2.36 -4.78
C GLU A 114 -20.66 3.58 -5.66
N SER A 115 -21.70 4.35 -5.32
CA SER A 115 -22.04 5.60 -6.00
C SER A 115 -20.97 6.69 -5.88
N SER A 116 -20.33 6.83 -4.70
CA SER A 116 -19.22 7.77 -4.50
C SER A 116 -17.94 7.26 -5.14
N TYR A 117 -17.75 5.94 -5.18
CA TYR A 117 -16.69 5.30 -5.95
C TYR A 117 -16.83 5.59 -7.45
N LEU A 118 -18.03 5.41 -8.02
CA LEU A 118 -18.35 5.73 -9.41
C LEU A 118 -18.24 7.22 -9.71
N GLN A 119 -18.51 8.11 -8.76
CA GLN A 119 -18.29 9.55 -8.95
C GLN A 119 -16.79 9.91 -8.99
N ILE A 120 -15.96 9.30 -8.15
CA ILE A 120 -14.50 9.47 -8.19
C ILE A 120 -13.92 8.86 -9.47
N ALA A 121 -14.45 7.73 -9.91
CA ALA A 121 -14.13 7.09 -11.18
C ALA A 121 -14.50 7.95 -12.40
N ASN A 122 -15.68 8.58 -12.36
CA ASN A 122 -16.21 9.41 -13.44
C ASN A 122 -15.64 10.84 -13.42
N THR A 123 -15.14 11.32 -12.29
CA THR A 123 -14.37 12.57 -12.24
C THR A 123 -12.95 12.27 -12.70
N SER A 124 -12.65 12.61 -13.95
CA SER A 124 -11.42 12.20 -14.65
C SER A 124 -10.09 12.56 -13.95
N PHE A 125 -10.11 13.35 -12.87
CA PHE A 125 -8.93 13.79 -12.10
C PHE A 125 -9.21 13.96 -10.60
N SER A 126 -9.74 12.93 -9.92
CA SER A 126 -9.71 12.92 -8.46
C SER A 126 -8.26 13.01 -7.94
N TRP A 127 -8.04 13.59 -6.76
CA TRP A 127 -6.67 13.66 -6.21
C TRP A 127 -6.10 12.26 -5.94
N GLN A 128 -6.95 11.28 -5.66
CA GLN A 128 -6.54 9.89 -5.47
C GLN A 128 -6.06 9.25 -6.77
N SER A 129 -6.79 9.44 -7.87
CA SER A 129 -6.37 8.91 -9.17
C SER A 129 -5.07 9.54 -9.66
N VAL A 130 -4.88 10.85 -9.44
CA VAL A 130 -3.62 11.53 -9.79
C VAL A 130 -2.43 11.00 -8.98
N ASN A 131 -2.59 10.82 -7.65
CA ASN A 131 -1.50 10.26 -6.83
C ASN A 131 -1.21 8.81 -7.19
N PHE A 132 -2.26 7.98 -7.40
CA PHE A 132 -2.10 6.60 -7.85
C PHE A 132 -1.34 6.51 -9.17
N LEU A 133 -1.79 7.26 -10.19
CA LEU A 133 -1.17 7.28 -11.50
C LEU A 133 0.28 7.75 -11.44
N SER A 134 0.55 8.83 -10.69
CA SER A 134 1.89 9.36 -10.50
C SER A 134 2.83 8.34 -9.83
N LEU A 135 2.34 7.55 -8.88
CA LEU A 135 3.17 6.56 -8.18
C LEU A 135 3.43 5.35 -9.06
N CYS A 136 2.42 4.84 -9.77
CA CYS A 136 2.59 3.75 -10.72
C CYS A 136 3.49 4.14 -11.91
N ALA A 137 3.42 5.38 -12.41
CA ALA A 137 4.26 5.81 -13.53
C ALA A 137 5.74 5.93 -13.14
N ASN A 138 6.04 6.34 -11.91
CA ASN A 138 7.41 6.67 -11.49
C ASN A 138 8.10 5.57 -10.67
N THR A 139 7.36 4.60 -10.12
CA THR A 139 7.91 3.61 -9.19
C THR A 139 7.35 2.22 -9.44
N ALA A 140 8.15 1.19 -9.12
CA ALA A 140 7.64 -0.17 -9.05
C ALA A 140 6.70 -0.29 -7.85
N VAL A 141 5.54 -0.92 -8.06
CA VAL A 141 4.47 -1.02 -7.06
C VAL A 141 4.22 -2.48 -6.77
N ILE A 142 4.14 -2.83 -5.49
CA ILE A 142 3.79 -4.16 -5.01
C ILE A 142 2.35 -4.10 -4.51
N PHE A 143 1.46 -4.80 -5.21
CA PHE A 143 0.06 -4.94 -4.87
C PHE A 143 -0.12 -6.12 -3.90
N ILE A 144 -0.75 -5.89 -2.75
CA ILE A 144 -0.99 -6.91 -1.72
C ILE A 144 -2.42 -6.73 -1.19
N GLY A 145 -3.19 -7.82 -1.13
CA GLY A 145 -4.55 -7.79 -0.60
C GLY A 145 -5.57 -7.04 -1.46
N VAL A 146 -5.21 -6.69 -2.71
CA VAL A 146 -6.11 -6.11 -3.71
C VAL A 146 -6.48 -7.16 -4.76
N SER A 147 -7.72 -7.12 -5.25
CA SER A 147 -8.21 -8.06 -6.27
C SER A 147 -7.83 -7.67 -7.71
N LEU A 148 -7.43 -6.41 -7.93
CA LEU A 148 -7.24 -5.82 -9.27
C LEU A 148 -8.42 -6.02 -10.22
N SER A 149 -9.61 -6.32 -9.71
CA SER A 149 -10.85 -6.45 -10.50
C SER A 149 -11.49 -5.10 -10.78
N ASP A 150 -11.01 -4.05 -10.12
CA ASP A 150 -11.55 -2.72 -10.25
C ASP A 150 -11.34 -2.14 -11.67
N PRO A 151 -12.40 -1.70 -12.38
CA PRO A 151 -12.29 -1.17 -13.74
C PRO A 151 -11.41 0.08 -13.86
N ASN A 152 -11.37 0.95 -12.84
CA ASN A 152 -10.63 2.21 -12.90
C ASN A 152 -9.14 1.98 -12.72
N MET A 153 -8.76 1.18 -11.72
CA MET A 153 -7.37 0.76 -11.53
C MET A 153 -6.85 0.08 -12.80
N ARG A 154 -7.63 -0.84 -13.39
CA ARG A 154 -7.27 -1.50 -14.65
C ARG A 154 -7.05 -0.47 -15.76
N LYS A 155 -8.01 0.44 -15.97
CA LYS A 155 -7.90 1.48 -16.99
C LYS A 155 -6.64 2.34 -16.83
N TRP A 156 -6.32 2.77 -15.61
CA TRP A 156 -5.12 3.58 -15.34
C TRP A 156 -3.82 2.80 -15.57
N LEU A 157 -3.77 1.55 -15.10
CA LEU A 157 -2.60 0.69 -15.29
C LEU A 157 -2.37 0.34 -16.76
N THR A 158 -3.44 0.01 -17.51
CA THR A 158 -3.36 -0.20 -18.96
C THR A 158 -2.83 1.05 -19.67
N TRP A 159 -3.28 2.24 -19.27
CA TRP A 159 -2.78 3.47 -19.86
C TRP A 159 -1.29 3.69 -19.59
N ILE A 160 -0.84 3.53 -18.34
CA ILE A 160 0.58 3.64 -17.98
C ILE A 160 1.43 2.64 -18.77
N GLN A 161 0.99 1.37 -18.82
CA GLN A 161 1.71 0.32 -19.53
C GLN A 161 1.80 0.63 -21.03
N ASN A 162 0.72 1.09 -21.64
CA ASN A 162 0.71 1.45 -23.06
C ASN A 162 1.64 2.61 -23.38
N GLU A 163 1.68 3.65 -22.55
CA GLU A 163 2.63 4.77 -22.73
C GLU A 163 4.07 4.29 -22.56
N ARG A 164 4.34 3.48 -21.53
CA ARG A 164 5.67 2.90 -21.30
C ARG A 164 6.13 2.01 -22.47
N SER A 165 5.25 1.17 -23.01
CA SER A 165 5.56 0.32 -24.16
C SER A 165 5.89 1.12 -25.42
N LYS A 166 5.25 2.28 -25.63
CA LYS A 166 5.59 3.19 -26.74
C LYS A 166 6.98 3.79 -26.57
N ASP A 167 7.35 4.15 -25.34
CA ASP A 167 8.63 4.80 -25.05
C ASP A 167 9.82 3.82 -25.12
N ILE A 168 9.64 2.57 -24.69
CA ILE A 168 10.73 1.58 -24.61
C ILE A 168 11.11 1.03 -26.00
N GLN A 169 10.24 1.12 -27.02
CA GLN A 169 10.48 0.63 -28.40
C GLN A 169 10.91 -0.86 -28.52
N GLU A 170 10.87 -1.64 -27.44
CA GLU A 170 11.14 -3.08 -27.44
C GLU A 170 9.83 -3.87 -27.28
N GLU A 171 9.69 -4.97 -28.02
CA GLU A 171 8.58 -5.93 -27.93
C GLU A 171 8.59 -6.79 -26.66
N THR A 172 9.43 -6.48 -25.68
CA THR A 172 9.49 -7.28 -24.45
C THR A 172 8.37 -6.87 -23.49
N ASP A 173 7.77 -7.86 -22.83
CA ASP A 173 6.81 -7.67 -21.73
C ASP A 173 7.50 -6.99 -20.52
N SER A 174 7.74 -5.69 -20.65
CA SER A 174 8.34 -4.83 -19.63
C SER A 174 7.30 -4.56 -18.55
N THR A 175 7.14 -5.52 -17.65
CA THR A 175 6.31 -5.39 -16.46
C THR A 175 7.12 -4.75 -15.33
N GLN A 176 6.60 -3.68 -14.74
CA GLN A 176 7.25 -2.95 -13.65
C GLN A 176 6.69 -3.31 -12.28
N HIS A 177 5.45 -3.79 -12.23
CA HIS A 177 4.70 -3.96 -11.01
C HIS A 177 4.58 -5.43 -10.62
N PHE A 178 4.39 -5.69 -9.33
CA PHE A 178 4.21 -7.03 -8.79
C PHE A 178 2.89 -7.14 -8.06
N TRP A 179 2.23 -8.29 -8.15
CA TRP A 179 1.01 -8.57 -7.40
C TRP A 179 1.17 -9.86 -6.62
N ILE A 180 1.20 -9.75 -5.29
CA ILE A 180 1.27 -10.89 -4.40
C ILE A 180 -0.16 -11.38 -4.16
N ASN A 181 -0.45 -12.61 -4.57
CA ASN A 181 -1.76 -13.21 -4.39
C ASN A 181 -1.66 -14.70 -4.02
N LYS A 182 -2.70 -15.21 -3.37
CA LYS A 182 -2.79 -16.63 -3.05
C LYS A 182 -2.97 -17.47 -4.31
N LEU A 183 -2.32 -18.63 -4.33
CA LEU A 183 -2.53 -19.63 -5.37
C LEU A 183 -4.03 -19.94 -5.47
N PRO A 184 -4.64 -19.88 -6.66
CA PRO A 184 -6.05 -20.21 -6.81
C PRO A 184 -6.28 -21.70 -6.54
N GLU A 185 -7.48 -22.05 -6.04
CA GLU A 185 -7.87 -23.45 -5.81
C GLU A 185 -7.79 -24.28 -7.10
N PHE A 186 -8.21 -23.69 -8.22
CA PHE A 186 -8.12 -24.28 -9.55
C PHE A 186 -6.82 -23.84 -10.23
N LYS A 187 -5.81 -24.70 -10.25
CA LYS A 187 -4.51 -24.41 -10.89
C LYS A 187 -4.62 -24.08 -12.39
N GLU A 188 -5.64 -24.60 -13.05
CA GLU A 188 -5.94 -24.29 -14.46
C GLU A 188 -6.29 -22.81 -14.68
N SER A 189 -6.70 -22.08 -13.64
CA SER A 189 -6.98 -20.64 -13.72
C SER A 189 -5.73 -19.76 -13.69
N ILE A 190 -4.56 -20.29 -13.31
CA ILE A 190 -3.32 -19.52 -13.18
C ILE A 190 -2.97 -18.77 -14.48
N PRO A 191 -2.91 -19.42 -15.67
CA PRO A 191 -2.58 -18.73 -16.91
C PRO A 191 -3.60 -17.65 -17.28
N TRP A 192 -4.87 -17.86 -16.94
CA TRP A 192 -5.94 -16.88 -17.18
C TRP A 192 -5.76 -15.64 -16.31
N ILE A 193 -5.45 -15.83 -15.03
CA ILE A 193 -5.21 -14.71 -14.10
C ILE A 193 -3.96 -13.94 -14.52
N GLU A 194 -2.86 -14.63 -14.82
CA GLU A 194 -1.61 -14.01 -15.28
C GLU A 194 -1.82 -13.20 -16.57
N SER A 195 -2.47 -13.79 -17.58
CA SER A 195 -2.82 -13.10 -18.82
C SER A 195 -3.73 -11.87 -18.57
N SER A 196 -4.66 -11.98 -17.61
CA SER A 196 -5.57 -10.89 -17.27
C SER A 196 -4.90 -9.67 -16.62
N VAL A 197 -3.66 -9.79 -16.15
CA VAL A 197 -2.90 -8.68 -15.52
C VAL A 197 -1.61 -8.36 -16.27
N LEU A 198 -1.16 -9.20 -17.19
CA LEU A 198 0.05 -8.98 -17.99
C LEU A 198 -0.03 -7.66 -18.77
N HIS A 199 -1.17 -7.39 -19.42
CA HIS A 199 -1.41 -6.14 -20.15
C HIS A 199 -1.51 -4.90 -19.24
N LEU A 200 -1.51 -5.08 -17.92
CA LEU A 200 -1.45 -4.01 -16.93
C LEU A 200 0.00 -3.72 -16.49
N GLY A 201 0.99 -4.42 -17.03
CA GLY A 201 2.39 -4.31 -16.61
C GLY A 201 2.69 -4.98 -15.27
N ILE A 202 1.87 -5.95 -14.86
CA ILE A 202 1.94 -6.60 -13.55
C ILE A 202 2.39 -8.06 -13.70
N ARG A 203 3.38 -8.46 -12.90
CA ARG A 203 3.73 -9.88 -12.66
C ARG A 203 3.09 -10.39 -11.39
N VAL A 204 2.49 -11.56 -11.46
CA VAL A 204 1.90 -12.22 -10.28
C VAL A 204 2.98 -13.00 -9.54
N ILE A 205 2.98 -12.88 -8.21
CA ILE A 205 3.79 -13.68 -7.30
C ILE A 205 2.82 -14.50 -6.47
N TRP A 206 2.83 -15.81 -6.69
CA TRP A 206 1.95 -16.73 -5.99
C TRP A 206 2.52 -17.11 -4.63
N ILE A 207 1.67 -17.08 -3.61
CA ILE A 207 1.95 -17.58 -2.26
C ILE A 207 0.92 -18.65 -1.89
N GLU A 208 1.28 -19.62 -1.06
CA GLU A 208 0.31 -20.61 -0.58
C GLU A 208 -0.56 -20.00 0.53
N ASN A 209 0.10 -19.28 1.45
CA ASN A 209 -0.54 -18.67 2.62
C ASN A 209 -0.07 -17.24 2.86
N TRP A 210 -0.93 -16.42 3.47
CA TRP A 210 -0.60 -15.03 3.80
C TRP A 210 0.55 -14.92 4.83
N ASP A 211 0.86 -15.99 5.55
CA ASP A 211 2.01 -16.09 6.44
C ASP A 211 3.35 -16.02 5.68
N GLU A 212 3.37 -16.37 4.39
CA GLU A 212 4.57 -16.35 3.56
C GLU A 212 4.92 -14.95 3.02
N VAL A 213 4.01 -13.98 3.16
CA VAL A 213 4.23 -12.60 2.68
C VAL A 213 5.50 -12.03 3.28
N GLU A 214 5.80 -12.32 4.54
CA GLU A 214 7.02 -11.81 5.18
C GLU A 214 8.27 -12.26 4.41
N ASN A 215 8.37 -13.56 4.13
CA ASN A 215 9.52 -14.14 3.45
C ASN A 215 9.61 -13.68 1.99
N THR A 216 8.47 -13.64 1.29
CA THR A 216 8.41 -13.17 -0.10
C THR A 216 8.86 -11.72 -0.23
N MET A 217 8.40 -10.85 0.66
CA MET A 217 8.78 -9.43 0.67
C MET A 217 10.26 -9.23 1.00
N ARG A 218 10.83 -9.97 1.96
CA ARG A 218 12.27 -9.93 2.26
C ARG A 218 13.11 -10.27 1.03
N LYS A 219 12.77 -11.36 0.34
CA LYS A 219 13.45 -11.77 -0.90
C LYS A 219 13.34 -10.73 -2.01
N LEU A 220 12.18 -10.09 -2.16
CA LEU A 220 11.99 -9.04 -3.16
C LEU A 220 12.81 -7.78 -2.86
N LEU A 221 12.95 -7.42 -1.59
CA LEU A 221 13.69 -6.24 -1.14
C LEU A 221 15.20 -6.51 -0.95
N GLY A 222 15.63 -7.78 -0.98
CA GLY A 222 17.02 -8.16 -0.71
C GLY A 222 17.41 -7.99 0.76
N LEU A 223 16.44 -8.11 1.68
CA LEU A 223 16.61 -8.03 3.13
C LEU A 223 16.89 -9.39 3.78
#